data_AF-A0A4Q5TMQ3-F1
#
_entry.id   AF-A0A4Q5TMQ3-F1
#
_cell.length_a   1.000
_cell.length_b   1.000
_cell.length_c   1.000
_cell.angle_alpha   90.00
_cell.angle_beta   90.00
_cell.angle_gamma   90.00
#
_symmetry.space_group_name_H-M   'P 1'
#
loop_
_entity.id
_entity.type
_entity.pdbx_description
1 polymer ?
#
loop_
_entity_poly.entity_id
_entity_poly.type
_entity_poly.pdbx_seq_one_letter_code
_entity_poly.pdbx_strand_id
1 'polypeptide(L)'
;MATQLISTAVNPVYTQSVTRTSFITRFMTWCGTQESSRLLWLAVILGVHGCILSPITMLLSLQAGAGSYLYVPVIVAMAINLVPNLAALSTKITIPVFLLSVIIDLAIIIAVFA
;
A
#
# COMPACT_ATOMS: atom_id res chain seq x y z
N MET A 1 -71.14 -4.05 25.61
CA MET A 1 -69.97 -3.16 25.80
C MET A 1 -68.77 -3.92 25.23
N ALA A 2 -68.29 -3.55 24.03
CA ALA A 2 -67.27 -4.31 23.31
C ALA A 2 -65.91 -3.62 23.43
N THR A 3 -64.93 -4.32 24.00
CA THR A 3 -63.57 -3.82 24.23
C THR A 3 -62.75 -4.05 22.96
N GLN A 4 -62.36 -2.99 22.25
CA GLN A 4 -61.46 -3.10 21.11
C GLN A 4 -60.00 -3.07 21.60
N LEU A 5 -59.26 -4.14 21.33
CA LEU A 5 -57.83 -4.23 21.60
C LEU A 5 -57.05 -3.57 20.46
N ILE A 6 -56.39 -2.46 20.76
CA ILE A 6 -55.55 -1.72 19.82
C ILE A 6 -54.23 -2.50 19.66
N SER A 7 -54.01 -3.11 18.50
CA SER A 7 -52.75 -3.76 18.13
C SER A 7 -51.76 -2.70 17.63
N THR A 8 -50.77 -2.35 18.44
CA THR A 8 -49.73 -1.39 18.06
C THR A 8 -48.70 -2.08 17.15
N ALA A 9 -48.78 -1.83 15.85
CA ALA A 9 -47.76 -2.27 14.91
C ALA A 9 -46.45 -1.47 15.12
N VAL A 10 -45.46 -2.08 15.77
CA VAL A 10 -44.12 -1.51 15.92
C VAL A 10 -43.39 -1.66 14.59
N ASN A 11 -43.30 -0.58 13.81
CA ASN A 11 -42.47 -0.54 12.61
C ASN A 11 -41.00 -0.41 13.02
N PRO A 12 -40.13 -1.40 12.75
CA PRO A 12 -38.71 -1.25 13.01
C PRO A 12 -38.15 -0.18 12.08
N VAL A 13 -37.79 0.98 12.64
CA VAL A 13 -37.08 2.03 11.92
C VAL A 13 -35.63 1.56 11.78
N TYR A 14 -35.27 1.07 10.59
CA TYR A 14 -33.89 0.77 10.24
C TYR A 14 -33.10 2.07 10.15
N THR A 15 -32.29 2.35 11.17
CA THR A 15 -31.27 3.41 11.09
C THR A 15 -30.18 2.93 10.15
N GLN A 16 -30.17 3.48 8.92
CA GLN A 16 -29.04 3.24 8.02
C GLN A 16 -27.80 3.87 8.63
N SER A 17 -26.89 3.05 9.17
CA SER A 17 -25.58 3.55 9.55
C SER A 17 -24.89 3.98 8.25
N VAL A 18 -24.73 5.28 8.06
CA VAL A 18 -23.92 5.82 6.97
C VAL A 18 -22.49 5.41 7.31
N THR A 19 -22.08 4.23 6.85
CA THR A 19 -20.72 3.73 7.03
C THR A 19 -19.82 4.62 6.21
N ARG A 20 -19.18 5.59 6.87
CA ARG A 20 -18.16 6.43 6.24
C ARG A 20 -17.04 5.51 5.81
N THR A 21 -16.87 5.36 4.51
CA THR A 21 -15.77 4.57 3.94
C THR A 21 -14.45 5.23 4.31
N SER A 22 -13.59 4.50 5.04
CA SER A 22 -12.28 5.01 5.41
C SER A 22 -11.39 5.20 4.18
N PHE A 23 -10.40 6.08 4.27
CA PHE A 23 -9.41 6.28 3.20
C PHE A 23 -8.69 4.97 2.83
N ILE A 24 -8.39 4.13 3.82
CA ILE A 24 -7.77 2.81 3.61
C ILE A 24 -8.72 1.89 2.84
N THR A 25 -10.00 1.84 3.20
CA THR A 25 -10.99 1.03 2.48
C THR A 25 -11.10 1.47 1.03
N ARG A 26 -11.14 2.79 0.77
CA ARG A 26 -11.17 3.34 -0.59
C ARG A 26 -9.91 2.98 -1.39
N PHE A 27 -8.73 3.10 -0.78
CA PHE A 27 -7.46 2.72 -1.40
C PHE A 27 -7.41 1.22 -1.74
N MET A 28 -7.81 0.35 -0.81
CA MET A 28 -7.82 -1.10 -1.04
C MET A 28 -8.86 -1.53 -2.09
N THR A 29 -9.97 -0.80 -2.20
CA THR A 29 -10.94 -0.97 -3.30
C THR A 29 -10.32 -0.53 -4.63
N TRP A 30 -9.64 0.62 -4.68
CA TRP A 30 -8.92 1.07 -5.87
C TRP A 30 -7.84 0.07 -6.30
N CYS A 31 -7.01 -0.44 -5.39
CA CYS A 31 -6.02 -1.47 -5.71
C CYS A 31 -6.64 -2.72 -6.33
N GLY A 32 -7.87 -3.07 -5.95
CA GLY A 32 -8.63 -4.17 -6.57
C GLY A 32 -8.99 -3.92 -8.02
N THR A 33 -9.29 -2.67 -8.40
CA THR A 33 -9.56 -2.30 -9.80
C THR A 33 -8.33 -2.43 -10.69
N GLN A 34 -7.13 -2.37 -10.10
CA GLN A 34 -5.85 -2.42 -10.82
C GLN A 34 -5.38 -3.84 -11.12
N GLU A 35 -6.13 -4.88 -10.71
CA GLU A 35 -5.72 -6.28 -10.86
C GLU A 35 -5.62 -6.73 -12.32
N SER A 36 -6.48 -6.21 -13.21
CA SER A 36 -6.40 -6.48 -14.66
C SER A 36 -5.06 -6.04 -15.26
N SER A 37 -4.45 -5.00 -14.70
CA SER A 37 -3.15 -4.44 -15.08
C SER A 37 -1.98 -4.94 -14.22
N ARG A 38 -2.11 -6.09 -13.54
CA ARG A 38 -1.08 -6.60 -12.62
C ARG A 38 0.31 -6.73 -13.27
N LEU A 39 0.39 -7.16 -14.53
CA LEU A 39 1.66 -7.27 -15.26
C LEU A 39 2.30 -5.90 -15.54
N LEU A 40 1.48 -4.90 -15.84
CA LEU A 40 1.97 -3.53 -16.03
C LEU A 40 2.53 -2.99 -14.71
N TRP A 41 1.81 -3.20 -13.60
CA TRP A 41 2.30 -2.84 -12.27
C TRP A 41 3.60 -3.58 -11.91
N LEU A 42 3.71 -4.87 -12.21
CA LEU A 42 4.94 -5.62 -12.01
C LEU A 42 6.10 -4.99 -12.80
N ALA A 43 5.91 -4.70 -14.08
CA ALA A 43 6.94 -4.09 -14.93
C ALA A 43 7.34 -2.69 -14.43
N VAL A 44 6.38 -1.88 -14.00
CA VAL A 44 6.64 -0.54 -13.44
C VAL A 44 7.39 -0.65 -12.12
N ILE A 45 6.97 -1.52 -11.21
CA ILE A 45 7.64 -1.69 -9.92
C ILE A 45 9.07 -2.19 -10.16
N LEU A 46 9.25 -3.23 -10.97
CA LEU A 46 10.57 -3.80 -11.23
C LEU A 46 11.50 -2.81 -11.96
N GLY A 47 10.99 -2.15 -13.00
CA GLY A 47 11.76 -1.22 -13.82
C GLY A 47 12.07 0.08 -13.09
N VAL A 48 11.07 0.73 -12.51
CA VAL A 48 11.27 2.03 -11.86
C VAL A 48 11.95 1.87 -10.51
N HIS A 49 11.48 0.95 -9.66
CA HIS A 49 12.11 0.80 -8.34
C HIS A 49 13.46 0.10 -8.45
N GLY A 50 13.47 -1.07 -9.08
CA GLY A 50 14.64 -1.93 -9.09
C GLY A 50 15.78 -1.41 -9.95
N CYS A 51 15.48 -0.77 -11.08
CA CYS A 51 16.51 -0.32 -12.00
C CYS A 51 16.82 1.18 -11.88
N ILE A 52 15.94 1.99 -11.28
CA ILE A 52 16.15 3.45 -11.18
C ILE A 52 16.28 3.86 -9.71
N LEU A 53 15.27 3.60 -8.89
CA LEU A 53 15.24 4.11 -7.52
C LEU A 53 16.36 3.51 -6.65
N SER A 54 16.47 2.17 -6.59
CA SER A 54 17.47 1.53 -5.72
C SER A 54 18.92 1.86 -6.11
N PRO A 55 19.31 1.87 -7.41
CA PRO A 55 20.65 2.32 -7.80
C PRO A 55 20.93 3.79 -7.47
N ILE A 56 19.93 4.68 -7.60
CA ILE A 56 20.08 6.08 -7.22
C ILE A 56 20.27 6.20 -5.70
N THR A 57 19.45 5.53 -4.90
CA THR A 57 19.57 5.52 -3.43
C THR A 57 20.95 5.03 -3.01
N MET A 58 21.44 3.95 -3.62
CA MET A 58 22.78 3.40 -3.38
C MET A 58 23.89 4.38 -3.77
N LEU A 59 23.77 5.04 -4.93
CA LEU A 59 24.75 5.99 -5.43
C LEU A 59 24.83 7.24 -4.54
N LEU A 60 23.69 7.78 -4.12
CA LEU A 60 23.63 8.92 -3.20
C LEU A 60 24.23 8.55 -1.83
N SER A 61 23.91 7.36 -1.32
CA SER A 61 24.51 6.82 -0.10
C SER A 61 26.03 6.71 -0.21
N LEU A 62 26.55 6.20 -1.33
CA LEU A 62 27.99 6.10 -1.58
C LEU A 62 28.66 7.47 -1.66
N GLN A 63 28.06 8.43 -2.37
CA GLN A 63 28.61 9.78 -2.54
C GLN A 63 28.68 10.57 -1.24
N ALA A 64 27.70 10.40 -0.36
CA ALA A 64 27.69 11.03 0.95
C ALA A 64 28.67 10.38 1.96
N GLY A 65 29.38 9.32 1.56
CA GLY A 65 30.31 8.61 2.44
C GLY A 65 29.60 7.81 3.54
N ALA A 66 28.33 7.45 3.32
CA ALA A 66 27.58 6.63 4.25
C ALA A 66 28.30 5.29 4.50
N GLY A 67 28.33 4.86 5.76
CA GLY A 67 28.91 3.56 6.09
C GLY A 67 28.12 2.41 5.47
N SER A 68 28.78 1.28 5.28
CA SER A 68 28.20 0.07 4.66
C SER A 68 26.94 -0.47 5.36
N TYR A 69 26.65 0.01 6.57
CA TYR A 69 25.44 -0.31 7.33
C TYR A 69 24.15 0.16 6.65
N LEU A 70 24.19 1.20 5.80
CA LEU A 70 23.02 1.68 5.05
C LEU A 70 22.73 0.89 3.77
N TYR A 71 23.63 0.01 3.33
CA TYR A 71 23.39 -0.84 2.15
C TYR A 71 22.42 -1.99 2.44
N VAL A 72 22.48 -2.52 3.66
CA VAL A 72 21.57 -3.59 4.12
C VAL A 72 20.09 -3.17 4.02
N PRO A 73 19.65 -2.02 4.56
CA PRO A 73 18.25 -1.61 4.45
C PRO A 73 17.82 -1.31 3.01
N VAL A 74 18.70 -0.81 2.13
CA VAL A 74 18.40 -0.63 0.69
C VAL A 74 18.10 -1.98 0.02
N ILE A 75 18.93 -3.00 0.27
CA ILE A 75 18.72 -4.34 -0.28
C ILE A 75 17.44 -4.97 0.28
N VAL A 76 17.15 -4.77 1.57
CA VAL A 76 15.93 -5.27 2.20
C VAL A 76 14.69 -4.58 1.63
N ALA A 77 14.72 -3.27 1.41
CA ALA A 77 13.63 -2.52 0.79
C ALA A 77 13.31 -3.05 -0.63
N MET A 78 14.35 -3.36 -1.40
CA MET A 78 14.21 -3.97 -2.72
C MET A 78 13.65 -5.41 -2.64
N ALA A 79 14.14 -6.23 -1.70
CA ALA A 79 13.67 -7.60 -1.52
C ALA A 79 12.18 -7.65 -1.13
N ILE A 80 11.74 -6.74 -0.26
CA ILE A 80 10.34 -6.60 0.15
C ILE A 80 9.42 -6.32 -1.05
N ASN A 81 9.92 -5.62 -2.08
CA ASN A 81 9.18 -5.39 -3.31
C ASN A 81 9.24 -6.57 -4.29
N LEU A 82 10.38 -7.23 -4.42
CA LEU A 82 10.56 -8.35 -5.33
C LEU A 82 9.71 -9.56 -4.95
N VAL A 83 9.68 -9.94 -3.66
CA VAL A 83 8.98 -11.14 -3.19
C VAL A 83 7.50 -11.17 -3.58
N PRO A 84 6.67 -10.16 -3.26
CA PRO A 84 5.26 -10.18 -3.62
C PRO A 84 5.02 -10.01 -5.13
N ASN A 85 5.89 -9.30 -5.85
CA ASN A 85 5.78 -9.18 -7.31
C ASN A 85 6.11 -10.51 -8.03
N LEU A 86 7.15 -11.23 -7.60
CA LEU A 86 7.53 -12.53 -8.15
C LEU A 86 6.58 -13.66 -7.73
N ALA A 87 6.02 -13.58 -6.52
CA ALA A 87 4.96 -14.48 -6.06
C ALA A 87 3.60 -14.18 -6.71
N ALA A 88 3.54 -13.22 -7.64
CA ALA A 88 2.31 -12.79 -8.34
C ALA A 88 1.14 -12.51 -7.39
N LEU A 89 1.43 -11.96 -6.21
CA LEU A 89 0.41 -11.57 -5.22
C LEU A 89 -0.52 -10.50 -5.79
N SER A 90 -1.73 -10.40 -5.22
CA SER A 90 -2.72 -9.42 -5.66
C SER A 90 -2.17 -7.99 -5.57
N THR A 91 -2.65 -7.12 -6.46
CA THR A 91 -2.27 -5.69 -6.50
C THR A 91 -2.65 -4.93 -5.21
N LYS A 92 -3.56 -5.50 -4.42
CA LYS A 92 -3.90 -5.05 -3.07
C LYS A 92 -2.75 -5.16 -2.09
N ILE A 93 -1.75 -6.00 -2.36
CA ILE A 93 -0.54 -6.14 -1.56
C ILE A 93 0.64 -5.49 -2.26
N THR A 94 0.83 -5.73 -3.56
CA THR A 94 2.05 -5.25 -4.25
C THR A 94 2.14 -3.72 -4.31
N ILE A 95 1.04 -3.00 -4.54
CA ILE A 95 1.05 -1.53 -4.61
C ILE A 95 1.35 -0.90 -3.23
N PRO A 96 0.68 -1.26 -2.13
CA PRO A 96 1.05 -0.72 -0.81
C PRO A 96 2.47 -1.10 -0.38
N VAL A 97 2.94 -2.30 -0.70
CA VAL A 97 4.32 -2.71 -0.42
C VAL A 97 5.32 -1.88 -1.22
N PHE A 98 5.02 -1.60 -2.50
CA PHE A 98 5.81 -0.70 -3.33
C PHE A 98 5.89 0.70 -2.73
N LEU A 99 4.76 1.27 -2.32
CA LEU A 99 4.74 2.58 -1.68
C LEU A 99 5.58 2.59 -0.39
N LEU A 100 5.47 1.55 0.44
CA LEU A 100 6.26 1.42 1.67
C LEU A 100 7.76 1.42 1.37
N SER A 101 8.19 0.65 0.37
CA SER A 101 9.60 0.57 0.01
C SER A 101 10.14 1.89 -0.56
N VAL A 102 9.35 2.61 -1.37
CA VAL A 102 9.71 3.96 -1.83
C VAL A 102 9.91 4.92 -0.64
N ILE A 103 9.05 4.84 0.38
CA ILE A 103 9.19 5.65 1.60
C ILE A 103 10.49 5.30 2.34
N ILE A 104 10.86 4.01 2.42
CA ILE A 104 12.11 3.57 3.04
C ILE A 104 13.31 4.14 2.27
N ASP A 105 13.32 4.04 0.94
CA ASP A 105 14.41 4.58 0.12
C ASP A 105 14.54 6.11 0.30
N LEU A 106 13.42 6.84 0.31
CA LEU A 106 13.40 8.28 0.61
C LEU A 106 13.91 8.59 2.02
N ALA A 107 13.52 7.80 3.02
CA ALA A 107 14.00 7.97 4.39
C ALA A 107 15.51 7.75 4.50
N ILE A 108 16.07 6.79 3.76
CA ILE A 108 17.51 6.56 3.70
C ILE A 108 18.22 7.74 3.04
N ILE A 109 17.72 8.23 1.90
CA ILE A 109 18.29 9.42 1.25
C ILE A 109 18.30 10.60 2.22
N ILE A 110 17.19 10.87 2.91
CA ILE A 110 17.11 11.96 3.88
C ILE A 110 18.11 11.72 5.04
N ALA A 111 18.18 10.52 5.59
CA ALA A 111 19.07 10.19 6.69
C ALA A 111 20.56 10.29 6.32
N VAL A 112 20.89 10.14 5.04
CA VAL A 112 22.24 10.28 4.51
C VAL A 112 22.66 11.75 4.37
N PHE A 113 21.70 12.65 4.10
CA PHE A 113 21.96 14.09 3.92
C PHE A 113 21.63 14.95 5.14
N ALA A 114 21.03 14.38 6.19
CA ALA A 114 20.74 15.01 7.46
C ALA A 114 21.95 14.92 8.41
#